data_AF-A0A078BCX2-F1
#
_entry.id   AF-A0A078BCX2-F1
#
_cell.length_a   1.000
_cell.length_b   1.000
_cell.length_c   1.000
_cell.angle_alpha   90.00
_cell.angle_beta   90.00
_cell.angle_gamma   90.00
#
_symmetry.space_group_name_H-M   'P 1'
#
loop_
_entity.id
_entity.type
_entity.pdbx_description
1 polymer ?
#
loop_
_entity_poly.entity_id
_entity_poly.type
_entity_poly.pdbx_seq_one_letter_code
_entity_poly.pdbx_strand_id
1 'polypeptide(L)'
;MCPPEMITSTGSGLAVICLLFNIFIPGFGTMINACAGTQYVGKGICYGILQFLLAPLLIGWIWSIIYGIKILQASGNRHVVVEQR
;
A
#
# COMPACT_ATOMS: atom_id res chain seq x y z
N MET A 1 13.75 2.25 -1.10
CA MET A 1 12.61 1.66 -1.83
C MET A 1 12.12 0.40 -1.11
N CYS A 2 10.81 0.21 -0.92
CA CYS A 2 10.27 -1.06 -0.44
C CYS A 2 10.22 -2.09 -1.58
N PRO A 3 10.65 -3.34 -1.35
CA PRO A 3 10.51 -4.42 -2.32
C PRO A 3 9.03 -4.73 -2.62
N PRO A 4 8.70 -5.00 -3.89
CA PRO A 4 7.32 -5.30 -4.33
C PRO A 4 6.74 -6.56 -3.71
N GLU A 5 7.59 -7.45 -3.18
CA GLU A 5 7.21 -8.70 -2.50
C GLU A 5 6.41 -8.47 -1.20
N MET A 6 6.54 -7.28 -0.59
CA MET A 6 5.78 -6.91 0.61
C MET A 6 4.39 -6.34 0.32
N ILE A 7 4.03 -6.18 -0.96
CA ILE A 7 2.75 -5.61 -1.35
C ILE A 7 1.73 -6.73 -1.42
N THR A 8 0.83 -6.75 -0.45
CA THR A 8 -0.34 -7.62 -0.50
C THR A 8 -1.20 -7.22 -1.69
N SER A 9 -1.47 -8.18 -2.58
CA SER A 9 -2.42 -7.96 -3.68
C SER A 9 -3.85 -8.08 -3.13
N THR A 10 -4.44 -6.94 -2.85
CA THR A 10 -5.79 -6.80 -2.29
C THR A 10 -6.79 -6.49 -3.41
N GLY A 11 -8.09 -6.71 -3.20
CA GLY A 11 -9.13 -6.39 -4.21
C GLY A 11 -9.10 -4.92 -4.64
N SER A 12 -9.52 -4.64 -5.87
CA SER A 12 -9.35 -3.32 -6.53
C SER A 12 -9.97 -2.17 -5.73
N GLY A 13 -11.13 -2.39 -5.11
CA GLY A 13 -11.76 -1.39 -4.22
C GLY A 13 -10.91 -1.07 -2.98
N LEU A 14 -10.36 -2.09 -2.32
CA LEU A 14 -9.48 -1.90 -1.16
C LEU A 14 -8.16 -1.23 -1.54
N ALA A 15 -7.64 -1.50 -2.73
CA ALA A 15 -6.44 -0.84 -3.24
C ALA A 15 -6.66 0.67 -3.47
N VAL A 16 -7.81 1.04 -4.05
CA VAL A 16 -8.21 2.46 -4.20
C VAL A 16 -8.41 3.12 -2.84
N ILE A 17 -9.06 2.44 -1.89
CA ILE A 17 -9.24 2.94 -0.53
C ILE A 17 -7.89 3.14 0.17
N CYS A 18 -6.94 2.22 0.02
CA CYS A 18 -5.58 2.38 0.56
C CYS A 18 -4.83 3.57 -0.05
N LEU A 19 -5.00 3.83 -1.34
CA LEU A 19 -4.43 4.99 -2.01
C LEU A 19 -5.02 6.30 -1.45
N LEU A 20 -6.35 6.37 -1.31
CA LEU A 20 -7.03 7.53 -0.73
C LEU A 20 -6.57 7.77 0.71
N PHE A 21 -6.49 6.72 1.53
CA PHE A 21 -5.96 6.85 2.89
C PHE A 21 -4.53 7.35 2.92
N ASN A 22 -3.65 6.89 2.03
CA ASN A 22 -2.27 7.41 1.97
C ASN A 22 -2.17 8.87 1.52
N ILE A 23 -3.19 9.43 0.84
CA ILE A 23 -3.26 10.87 0.49
C ILE A 23 -3.66 11.71 1.70
N PHE A 24 -4.68 11.31 2.44
CA PHE A 24 -5.17 12.07 3.61
C PHE A 24 -4.35 11.81 4.88
N ILE A 25 -3.93 10.57 5.10
CA ILE A 25 -3.21 10.08 6.27
C ILE A 25 -2.05 9.17 5.80
N PRO A 26 -0.90 9.76 5.43
CA PRO A 26 0.24 8.99 4.93
C PRO A 26 0.64 7.88 5.90
N GLY A 27 0.74 6.66 5.37
CA GLY A 27 1.11 5.46 6.13
C GLY A 27 -0.07 4.61 6.60
N PHE A 28 -1.29 5.16 6.67
CA PHE A 28 -2.47 4.42 7.16
C PHE A 28 -2.95 3.37 6.16
N GLY A 29 -3.01 3.71 4.86
CA GLY A 29 -3.32 2.76 3.79
C GLY A 29 -2.27 1.67 3.66
N THR A 30 -1.00 2.00 3.92
CA THR A 30 0.12 1.05 3.95
C THR A 30 -0.05 0.03 5.09
N MET A 31 -0.48 0.46 6.29
CA MET A 31 -0.75 -0.44 7.42
C MET A 31 -1.93 -1.37 7.15
N ILE A 32 -3.02 -0.85 6.57
CA ILE A 32 -4.20 -1.66 6.22
C ILE A 32 -3.85 -2.72 5.17
N ASN A 33 -3.10 -2.35 4.13
CA ASN A 33 -2.66 -3.31 3.12
C ASN A 33 -1.66 -4.35 3.68
N ALA A 34 -0.83 -3.95 4.65
CA ALA A 34 0.05 -4.89 5.34
C ALA A 34 -0.73 -5.92 6.15
N CYS A 35 -1.77 -5.49 6.87
CA CYS A 35 -2.68 -6.37 7.62
C CYS A 35 -3.54 -7.27 6.73
N ALA A 36 -3.82 -6.84 5.49
CA ALA A 36 -4.51 -7.67 4.50
C ALA A 36 -3.63 -8.84 3.99
N GLY A 37 -2.31 -8.77 4.20
CA GLY A 37 -1.37 -9.82 3.82
C GLY A 37 -0.98 -10.71 4.98
N THR A 38 -0.50 -11.92 4.68
CA THR A 38 -0.11 -12.90 5.71
C THR A 38 1.41 -13.05 5.85
N GLN A 39 2.19 -12.56 4.89
CA GLN A 39 3.62 -12.88 4.77
C GLN A 39 4.54 -11.80 5.37
N TYR A 40 4.16 -10.52 5.34
CA TYR A 40 5.05 -9.39 5.68
C TYR A 40 4.39 -8.29 6.53
N VAL A 41 3.39 -8.64 7.34
CA VAL A 41 2.61 -7.70 8.19
C VAL A 41 3.51 -6.78 9.02
N GLY A 42 4.47 -7.34 9.77
CA GLY A 42 5.30 -6.56 10.68
C GLY A 42 6.18 -5.52 9.97
N LYS A 43 6.73 -5.86 8.80
CA LYS A 43 7.52 -4.92 7.99
C LYS A 43 6.59 -3.85 7.39
N GLY A 44 5.45 -4.24 6.84
CA GLY A 44 4.49 -3.30 6.24
C GLY A 44 3.92 -2.29 7.25
N ILE A 45 3.64 -2.72 8.48
CA ILE A 45 3.26 -1.83 9.59
C ILE A 45 4.40 -0.88 9.94
N CYS A 46 5.63 -1.38 10.06
CA CYS A 46 6.79 -0.55 10.36
C CYS A 46 7.03 0.54 9.30
N TYR A 47 6.85 0.21 8.01
CA TYR A 47 6.91 1.20 6.93
C TYR A 47 5.75 2.20 6.98
N GLY A 48 4.54 1.76 7.32
CA GLY A 48 3.41 2.66 7.51
C GLY A 48 3.64 3.66 8.65
N ILE A 49 4.17 3.19 9.79
CA ILE A 49 4.55 4.05 10.92
C ILE A 49 5.67 5.02 10.53
N LEU A 50 6.67 4.56 9.77
CA LEU A 50 7.74 5.41 9.27
C LEU A 50 7.20 6.47 8.30
N GLN A 51 6.29 6.10 7.40
CA GLN A 51 5.61 7.04 6.49
C GLN A 51 4.77 8.07 7.26
N PHE A 52 4.15 7.67 8.36
CA PHE A 52 3.39 8.56 9.25
C PHE A 52 4.31 9.53 10.01
N LEU A 53 5.44 9.05 10.53
CA LEU A 53 6.43 9.89 11.21
C LEU A 53 7.16 10.86 10.25
N LEU A 54 7.38 10.44 9.00
CA LEU A 54 7.98 11.28 7.94
C LEU A 54 6.94 12.12 7.17
N ALA A 55 5.65 11.99 7.50
CA ALA A 55 4.55 12.75 6.91
C ALA A 55 4.77 14.28 6.90
N PRO A 56 5.17 14.92 8.02
CA PRO A 56 5.42 16.37 8.02
C PRO A 56 6.61 16.78 7.14
N LEU A 57 7.45 15.84 6.73
CA LEU A 57 8.66 16.11 5.95
C LEU A 57 8.43 16.18 4.43
N LEU A 58 7.17 16.14 3.94
CA LEU A 58 6.73 16.00 2.52
C LEU A 58 7.26 14.74 1.78
N ILE A 59 8.48 14.30 2.09
CA ILE A 59 9.14 13.09 1.60
C ILE A 59 8.36 11.84 2.00
N GLY A 60 7.86 11.77 3.24
CA GLY A 60 7.00 10.66 3.69
C GLY A 60 5.67 10.61 2.93
N TRP A 61 5.15 11.78 2.54
CA TRP A 61 3.89 11.91 1.81
C TRP A 61 4.00 11.43 0.35
N ILE A 62 5.02 11.90 -0.39
CA ILE A 62 5.31 11.43 -1.76
C ILE A 62 5.55 9.92 -1.77
N TRP A 63 6.29 9.42 -0.77
CA TRP A 63 6.57 8.00 -0.64
C TRP A 63 5.28 7.18 -0.37
N SER A 64 4.35 7.74 0.41
CA SER A 64 3.05 7.11 0.67
C SER A 64 2.17 7.00 -0.59
N ILE A 65 2.20 8.02 -1.46
CA ILE A 65 1.47 8.03 -2.75
C ILE A 65 2.04 6.99 -3.71
N ILE A 66 3.37 6.96 -3.88
CA ILE A 66 4.05 5.95 -4.73
C ILE A 66 3.70 4.53 -4.26
N TYR A 67 3.60 4.34 -2.94
CA TYR A 67 3.23 3.06 -2.36
C TYR A 67 1.78 2.68 -2.69
N GLY A 68 0.84 3.62 -2.58
CA GLY A 68 -0.56 3.41 -2.96
C GLY A 68 -0.72 3.04 -4.44
N ILE A 69 0.04 3.69 -5.34
CA ILE A 69 0.01 3.36 -6.78
C ILE A 69 0.51 1.94 -7.03
N LYS A 70 1.57 1.50 -6.33
CA LYS A 70 2.09 0.13 -6.46
C LYS A 70 1.09 -0.91 -5.95
N ILE A 71 0.33 -0.62 -4.88
CA ILE A 71 -0.77 -1.48 -4.42
C ILE A 71 -1.85 -1.58 -5.50
N LEU A 72 -2.22 -0.46 -6.12
CA LEU A 72 -3.21 -0.44 -7.20
C LEU A 72 -2.75 -1.24 -8.43
N GLN A 73 -1.48 -1.10 -8.84
CA GLN A 73 -0.89 -1.89 -9.93
C GLN A 73 -0.87 -3.39 -9.62
N ALA A 74 -0.51 -3.76 -8.38
CA ALA A 74 -0.53 -5.15 -7.94
C ALA A 74 -1.96 -5.74 -7.86
N SER A 75 -2.96 -4.89 -7.64
CA SER A 75 -4.37 -5.28 -7.64
C SER A 75 -4.92 -5.43 -9.07
N GLY A 76 -4.62 -4.47 -9.96
CA GLY A 76 -5.03 -4.51 -11.36
C GLY A 76 -4.53 -5.76 -12.09
N ASN A 77 -3.28 -6.15 -11.85
CA ASN A 77 -2.71 -7.38 -12.44
C ASN A 77 -3.43 -8.65 -11.97
N ARG A 78 -4.02 -8.68 -10.76
CA ARG A 78 -4.82 -9.83 -10.30
C ARG A 78 -6.16 -9.92 -11.03
N HIS A 79 -6.79 -8.79 -11.36
CA HIS A 79 -8.09 -8.78 -12.04
C HIS A 79 -7.98 -9.33 -13.47
N VAL A 80 -6.88 -9.03 -14.19
CA VAL A 80 -6.62 -9.57 -15.54
C VAL A 80 -6.45 -11.09 -15.53
N VAL A 81 -5.88 -11.65 -14.44
CA VAL A 81 -5.67 -13.10 -14.31
C VAL A 81 -6.96 -13.84 -13.93
N VAL A 82 -7.87 -13.19 -13.17
CA VAL A 82 -9.15 -13.79 -12.76
C VAL A 82 -10.19 -13.74 -13.90
N GLU A 83 -10.20 -12.68 -14.71
CA GLU A 83 -11.09 -12.56 -15.89
C GLU A 83 -10.74 -13.56 -17.01
N GLN A 84 -9.52 -14.10 -17.00
CA GLN A 84 -9.01 -15.05 -18.01
C GLN A 84 -9.20 -16.52 -17.62
N ARG A 85 -9.94 -16.84 -16.54
CA ARG A 85 -10.13 -18.22 -16.07
C ARG A 85 -11.59 -18.67 -16.11
#